data_AF-A0A0L0F173-F1
#
_entry.id   AF-A0A0L0F173-F1
#
_cell.length_a   1.000
_cell.length_b   1.000
_cell.length_c   1.000
_cell.angle_alpha   90.00
_cell.angle_beta   90.00
_cell.angle_gamma   90.00
#
_symmetry.space_group_name_H-M   'P 1'
#
loop_
_entity.id
_entity.type
_entity.pdbx_description
1 polymer ?
#
loop_
_entity_poly.entity_id
_entity_poly.type
_entity_poly.pdbx_seq_one_letter_code
_entity_poly.pdbx_strand_id
1 'polypeptide(L)' 'IEYNIRYGKLDAASTEIREASKAADMDERIQIFDAGYDTVVGERGLRLSGGEKQRVAIARNILKNPSKQCLLF' A
#
# COMPACT_ATOMS: atom_id res chain seq x y z
N ILE A 1 -1.03 -6.44 -4.41
CA ILE A 1 -1.27 -5.13 -3.78
C ILE A 1 -0.09 -4.22 -4.06
N GLU A 2 1.12 -4.76 -4.04
CA GLU A 2 2.37 -4.07 -4.36
C GLU A 2 2.27 -3.22 -5.64
N TYR A 3 1.76 -3.76 -6.74
CA TYR A 3 1.56 -3.01 -7.99
C TYR A 3 0.73 -1.73 -7.79
N ASN A 4 -0.31 -1.79 -6.97
CA ASN A 4 -1.14 -0.63 -6.68
C ASN A 4 -0.34 0.42 -5.92
N ILE A 5 0.43 0.03 -4.89
CA ILE A 5 1.21 0.95 -4.06
C ILE A 5 2.39 1.55 -4.86
N ARG A 6 3.11 0.71 -5.62
CA ARG A 6 4.19 1.10 -6.54
C ARG A 6 3.76 2.15 -7.56
N TYR A 7 2.48 2.21 -7.92
CA TYR A 7 1.99 3.25 -8.81
C TYR A 7 2.24 4.69 -8.28
N GLY A 8 2.47 4.86 -6.97
CA GLY A 8 2.89 6.15 -6.39
C GLY A 8 4.33 6.57 -6.76
N LYS A 9 5.22 5.61 -7.02
CA LYS A 9 6.63 5.78 -7.40
C LYS A 9 7.09 4.50 -8.12
N LEU A 10 7.14 4.54 -9.46
CA LEU A 10 7.36 3.34 -10.29
C LEU A 10 8.73 2.67 -10.02
N ASP A 11 9.73 3.47 -9.69
CA ASP A 11 11.10 3.01 -9.39
C ASP A 11 11.29 2.66 -7.90
N ALA A 12 10.21 2.58 -7.11
CA ALA A 12 10.30 2.23 -5.71
C ALA A 12 10.75 0.77 -5.52
N ALA A 13 11.74 0.59 -4.65
CA ALA A 13 12.16 -0.74 -4.23
C ALA A 13 11.05 -1.44 -3.44
N SER A 14 10.99 -2.77 -3.49
CA SER A 14 10.01 -3.54 -2.72
C SER A 14 10.12 -3.31 -1.20
N THR A 15 11.30 -2.92 -0.71
CA THR A 15 11.51 -2.50 0.68
C THR A 15 10.77 -1.20 1.00
N GLU A 16 10.86 -0.17 0.16
CA GLU A 16 10.12 1.09 0.33
C GLU A 16 8.60 0.87 0.29
N ILE A 17 8.13 -0.05 -0.57
CA ILE A 17 6.70 -0.39 -0.65
C ILE A 17 6.23 -1.06 0.64
N ARG A 18 7.04 -1.96 1.22
CA ARG A 18 6.74 -2.59 2.51
C ARG A 18 6.72 -1.56 3.64
N GLU A 19 7.68 -0.65 3.68
CA GLU A 19 7.72 0.42 4.68
C GLU A 19 6.50 1.34 4.58
N ALA A 20 6.15 1.77 3.37
CA ALA A 20 4.96 2.58 3.13
C ALA A 20 3.65 1.85 3.49
N SER A 21 3.60 0.53 3.27
CA SER A 21 2.45 -0.30 3.65
C SER A 21 2.34 -0.48 5.17
N LYS A 22 3.47 -0.60 5.86
CA LYS A 22 3.52 -0.63 7.33
C LYS A 22 3.08 0.70 7.93
N ALA A 23 3.59 1.82 7.41
CA ALA A 23 3.22 3.15 7.86
C ALA A 23 1.74 3.52 7.59
N ALA A 24 1.04 2.75 6.76
CA ALA A 24 -0.39 2.91 6.47
C ALA A 24 -1.28 1.83 7.13
N ASP A 25 -0.75 1.05 8.09
CA ASP A 25 -1.44 -0.06 8.76
C ASP A 25 -2.05 -1.09 7.78
N MET A 26 -1.41 -1.28 6.63
CA MET A 26 -1.86 -2.21 5.60
C MET A 26 -1.01 -3.48 5.56
N ASP A 27 0.22 -3.46 6.08
CA ASP A 27 1.13 -4.62 6.05
C ASP A 27 0.53 -5.85 6.74
N GLU A 28 0.02 -5.70 7.97
CA GLU A 28 -0.64 -6.80 8.69
C GLU A 28 -1.84 -7.34 7.93
N ARG A 29 -2.60 -6.44 7.29
CA ARG A 29 -3.77 -6.84 6.50
C ARG A 29 -3.37 -7.61 5.24
N ILE A 30 -2.29 -7.18 4.60
CA ILE A 30 -1.74 -7.85 3.41
C ILE A 30 -1.24 -9.25 3.77
N GLN A 31 -0.62 -9.45 4.95
CA GLN A 31 -0.14 -10.74 5.40
C GLN A 31 -1.25 -11.79 5.61
N ILE A 32 -2.50 -11.37 5.78
CA ILE A 32 -3.65 -12.27 5.92
C ILE A 32 -4.15 -12.80 4.55
N PHE A 33 -3.76 -12.17 3.45
CA PHE A 33 -4.16 -12.63 2.12
C PHE A 33 -3.26 -13.78 1.64
N ASP A 34 -3.85 -14.79 1.00
CA ASP A 34 -3.13 -15.98 0.49
C ASP A 34 -1.94 -15.63 -0.42
N ALA A 35 -2.09 -14.58 -1.23
CA ALA A 35 -1.04 -14.10 -2.15
C ALA A 35 -0.25 -12.90 -1.59
N GLY A 36 -0.52 -12.47 -0.36
CA GLY A 36 0.20 -11.38 0.29
C GLY A 36 0.32 -10.12 -0.57
N TYR A 37 1.56 -9.64 -0.75
CA TYR A 37 1.88 -8.47 -1.56
C TYR A 37 1.59 -8.65 -3.06
N ASP A 38 1.56 -9.89 -3.56
CA ASP A 38 1.27 -10.21 -4.96
C ASP A 38 -0.24 -10.24 -5.26
N THR A 39 -1.09 -10.15 -4.23
CA THR A 39 -2.55 -10.16 -4.36
C THR A 39 -3.06 -9.14 -5.39
N VAL A 40 -3.62 -9.58 -6.52
CA VAL A 40 -4.17 -8.65 -7.51
C VAL A 40 -5.41 -7.96 -6.94
N VAL A 41 -5.45 -6.62 -6.99
CA VAL A 41 -6.59 -5.82 -6.53
C VAL A 41 -7.22 -5.11 -7.72
N GLY A 42 -8.55 -5.19 -7.84
CA GLY A 42 -9.30 -4.55 -8.91
C GLY A 42 -10.57 -5.33 -9.27
N GLU A 43 -11.11 -5.08 -10.46
CA GLU A 43 -12.34 -5.71 -10.96
C GLU A 43 -12.22 -7.23 -11.13
N ARG A 44 -11.03 -7.72 -11.52
CA ARG A 44 -10.72 -9.14 -11.71
C ARG A 44 -9.95 -9.77 -10.53
N GLY A 45 -9.79 -9.04 -9.43
CA GLY A 45 -8.98 -9.45 -8.28
C GLY A 45 -9.73 -9.30 -6.96
N LEU A 46 -8.96 -9.28 -5.86
CA LEU A 46 -9.50 -9.04 -4.53
C LEU A 46 -10.17 -7.67 -4.45
N ARG A 47 -11.41 -7.64 -3.97
CA ARG A 47 -12.13 -6.41 -3.65
C ARG A 47 -11.76 -5.94 -2.26
N LEU A 48 -11.02 -4.83 -2.20
CA LEU A 48 -10.76 -4.12 -0.96
C LEU A 48 -12.02 -3.42 -0.44
N SER A 49 -12.22 -3.46 0.87
CA SER A 49 -13.19 -2.62 1.58
C SER A 49 -12.84 -1.12 1.45
N GLY A 50 -13.77 -0.25 1.84
CA GLY A 50 -13.55 1.20 1.80
C GLY A 50 -12.32 1.64 2.62
N GLY A 51 -12.17 1.13 3.84
CA GLY A 51 -11.03 1.44 4.72
C GLY A 51 -9.70 0.89 4.19
N GLU A 52 -9.69 -0.30 3.59
CA GLU A 52 -8.47 -0.84 2.95
C GLU A 52 -8.06 -0.02 1.73
N LYS A 53 -9.02 0.47 0.92
CA LYS A 53 -8.74 1.39 -0.18
C LYS A 53 -8.12 2.70 0.31
N GLN A 54 -8.62 3.24 1.44
CA GLN A 54 -8.03 4.43 2.07
C GLN A 54 -6.59 4.16 2.51
N ARG A 55 -6.32 3.05 3.20
CA ARG A 55 -4.96 2.67 3.61
C ARG A 55 -4.01 2.49 2.43
N VAL A 56 -4.44 1.85 1.34
CA VAL A 56 -3.65 1.75 0.10
C VAL A 56 -3.38 3.14 -0.51
N ALA A 57 -4.33 4.08 -0.44
CA ALA A 57 -4.12 5.45 -0.89
C ALA A 57 -3.13 6.22 0.01
N ILE A 58 -3.16 6.00 1.32
CA ILE A 58 -2.19 6.55 2.27
C ILE A 58 -0.78 6.01 1.95
N ALA A 59 -0.63 4.68 1.82
CA ALA A 59 0.64 4.05 1.45
C ALA A 59 1.21 4.62 0.14
N ARG A 60 0.37 4.85 -0.88
CA ARG A 60 0.78 5.52 -2.13
C ARG A 60 1.31 6.92 -1.91
N ASN A 61 0.67 7.70 -1.04
CA ASN A 61 1.07 9.07 -0.75
C ASN A 61 2.43 9.09 -0.02
N ILE A 62 2.58 8.22 0.98
CA ILE A 62 3.84 8.02 1.71
C ILE A 62 4.97 7.68 0.75
N LEU A 63 4.74 6.73 -0.16
CA LEU A 63 5.74 6.32 -1.16
C LEU A 63 6.10 7.45 -2.14
N LYS A 64 5.13 8.29 -2.49
CA LYS A 64 5.33 9.44 -3.39
C LYS A 64 6.12 10.57 -2.73
N ASN A 65 5.96 10.78 -1.43
CA ASN A 65 6.62 11.86 -0.67
C ASN A 65 7.02 11.39 0.75
N PRO A 66 8.13 10.64 0.89
CA PRO A 66 8.55 10.12 2.20
C PRO A 66 8.87 11.22 3.22
N SER A 67 9.20 12.44 2.77
CA SER A 67 9.58 13.58 3.60
C SER A 67 8.42 14.42 4.17
N LYS A 68 7.16 14.15 3.80
CA LYS A 68 5.99 14.91 4.30
C LYS A 68 5.18 14.20 5.38
N GLN A 69 5.66 13.07 5.92
CA GLN A 69 5.03 12.39 7.05
C GLN A 69 5.37 13.08 8.38
N CYS A 70 5.12 14.38 8.44
CA CYS A 70 5.09 15.17 9.65
C CYS A 70 3.79 15.97 9.55
N LEU A 71 2.92 15.85 10.57
CA LEU A 71 1.53 16.34 10.63
C LEU A 71 0.51 15.42 9.94
N LEU A 72 -0.07 14.50 10.70
CA LEU A 72 -1.49 14.09 10.66
C LEU A 72 -1.66 12.91 11.65
N PHE A 73 -1.58 13.23 12.94
CA PHE A 73 -2.19 12.49 14.04
C PHE A 73 -2.72 13.53 15.03
#